data_AF-U7UBG4-F1
#
_entry.id   AF-U7UBG4-F1
#
_cell.length_a   1.000
_cell.length_b   1.000
_cell.length_c   1.000
_cell.angle_alpha   90.00
_cell.angle_beta   90.00
_cell.angle_gamma   90.00
#
_symmetry.space_group_name_H-M   'P 1'
#
loop_
_entity.id
_entity.type
_entity.pdbx_description
1 polymer ?
#
loop_
_entity_poly.entity_id
_entity_poly.type
_entity_poly.pdbx_seq_one_letter_code
_entity_poly.pdbx_strand_id
1 'polypeptide(L)'
;MKKFILIILSFFILTSCSFMEETSNKIVPPTLTESPIKGKWTISKIIFGNDKLEDSFGIKNYIGKESAFTVSGAVIGDYYIKDPTYKTSLVKSNKFLNSKYNLDAEKLGIKEDMVNIIDVYEKNELFCEILYENSENVYLIFNGMGNTFLKLSLVKDDISEEDFQKIVALLGGSETAKESKESQNGFLLGLKVDENQYKTLYFNIQGNKLQSVDSLNYLIFPKNNEFLKLKIENEDGNDILKFISNETNEAIYKDNNKSSSKELSFITGDYFSYESLDKDKNKKFSTFKFENVGNLTKIDLDDIAKNGLKIFKDHLKTIEREDIKATIDIANIALKRDNGYWKLFGRINFDESEKYVDFDVNTILPKNIIKHEVLSIPMISIKNSLPNVKDAFTSPNNKILITLENNFIKAYNIEKGKINIKPIYSLEIKNGRVVMTEWSIGNYTNIWEKYIKSLGGNHEQISH
;
A
#
# COMPACT_ATOMS: atom_id res chain seq x y z
N MET A 1 13.80 28.59 66.60
CA MET A 1 13.19 29.05 65.33
C MET A 1 14.19 29.54 64.27
N LYS A 2 15.34 30.15 64.62
CA LYS A 2 16.35 30.59 63.62
C LYS A 2 17.11 29.47 62.88
N LYS A 3 17.25 28.26 63.46
CA LYS A 3 17.95 27.13 62.80
C LYS A 3 17.12 26.35 61.78
N PHE A 4 15.78 26.43 61.85
CA PHE A 4 14.89 25.76 60.89
C PHE A 4 14.74 26.58 59.58
N ILE A 5 14.92 27.90 59.65
CA ILE A 5 14.84 28.80 58.49
C ILE A 5 16.04 28.62 57.55
N LEU A 6 17.22 28.28 58.08
CA LEU A 6 18.42 28.05 57.25
C LEU A 6 18.35 26.76 56.41
N ILE A 7 17.61 25.75 56.88
CA ILE A 7 17.46 24.47 56.17
C ILE A 7 16.45 24.60 55.02
N ILE A 8 15.41 25.43 55.19
CA ILE A 8 14.41 25.71 54.14
C ILE A 8 15.00 26.59 53.02
N LEU A 9 15.95 27.48 53.33
CA LEU A 9 16.63 28.31 52.34
C LEU A 9 17.62 27.52 51.47
N SER A 10 18.11 26.37 51.95
CA SER A 10 19.01 25.48 51.22
C SER A 10 18.32 24.68 50.11
N PHE A 11 16.98 24.50 50.17
CA PHE A 11 16.24 23.74 49.17
C PHE A 11 15.93 24.54 47.90
N PHE A 12 16.02 25.88 47.94
CA PHE A 12 15.76 26.74 46.78
C PHE A 12 16.95 26.91 45.83
N ILE A 13 18.13 26.38 46.16
CA ILE A 13 19.36 26.56 45.38
C ILE A 13 19.70 25.33 44.52
N LEU A 14 18.80 24.34 44.45
CA LEU A 14 18.99 23.10 43.68
C LEU A 14 18.20 23.05 42.34
N THR A 15 17.72 24.17 41.82
CA THR A 15 17.21 24.23 40.44
C THR A 15 18.37 24.38 39.45
N SER A 16 19.18 23.32 39.30
CA SER A 16 20.08 23.19 38.16
C SER A 16 19.35 22.51 37.00
N CYS A 17 18.36 23.19 36.42
CA CYS A 17 18.13 23.07 34.99
C CYS A 17 18.84 24.26 34.37
N SER A 18 20.15 24.13 34.18
CA SER A 18 20.77 24.83 33.06
C SER A 18 20.00 24.37 31.82
N PHE A 19 19.24 25.29 31.22
CA PHE A 19 18.97 25.19 29.78
C PHE A 19 20.36 25.24 29.13
N MET A 20 20.98 24.06 28.99
CA MET A 20 21.94 23.88 27.93
C MET A 20 21.10 24.10 26.68
N GLU A 21 21.34 25.21 25.98
CA GLU A 21 21.13 25.19 24.55
C GLU A 21 21.94 23.98 24.08
N GLU A 22 21.26 22.87 23.83
CA GLU A 22 21.76 21.91 22.88
C GLU A 22 22.02 22.76 21.64
N THR A 23 23.28 23.10 21.39
CA THR A 23 23.77 23.27 20.05
C THR A 23 23.63 21.88 19.41
N SER A 24 22.38 21.47 19.17
CA SER A 24 22.08 20.67 18.01
C SER A 24 22.67 21.52 16.90
N ASN A 25 23.85 21.14 16.43
CA ASN A 25 24.23 21.49 15.08
C ASN A 25 23.05 20.98 14.27
N LYS A 26 22.09 21.88 13.97
CA LYS A 26 21.05 21.60 13.00
C LYS A 26 21.87 21.25 11.78
N ILE A 27 21.94 19.96 11.49
CA ILE A 27 22.51 19.47 10.25
C ILE A 27 21.55 20.04 9.23
N VAL A 28 21.87 21.24 8.74
CA VAL A 28 21.15 21.85 7.64
C VAL A 28 21.43 20.92 6.48
N PRO A 29 20.39 20.26 5.92
CA PRO A 29 20.59 19.43 4.76
C PRO A 29 21.31 20.26 3.70
N PRO A 30 22.33 19.71 3.02
CA PRO A 30 23.03 20.45 1.99
C PRO A 30 22.01 20.99 0.98
N THR A 31 22.12 22.28 0.65
CA THR A 31 21.28 22.88 -0.38
C THR A 31 21.62 22.24 -1.71
N LEU A 32 20.60 21.65 -2.35
CA LEU A 32 20.75 21.00 -3.64
C LEU A 32 21.07 22.06 -4.70
N THR A 33 22.29 22.04 -5.23
CA THR A 33 22.72 23.00 -6.27
C THR A 33 22.30 22.56 -7.67
N GLU A 34 22.18 21.25 -7.89
CA GLU A 34 21.72 20.65 -9.15
C GLU A 34 20.88 19.39 -8.88
N SER A 35 19.93 19.11 -9.77
CA SER A 35 19.18 17.85 -9.71
C SER A 35 20.10 16.66 -9.98
N PRO A 36 19.99 15.54 -9.24
CA PRO A 36 20.82 14.35 -9.47
C PRO A 36 20.58 13.68 -10.83
N ILE A 37 19.53 14.07 -11.55
CA ILE A 37 19.21 13.63 -12.90
C ILE A 37 18.84 14.82 -13.80
N LYS A 38 19.58 15.92 -13.63
CA LYS A 38 19.37 17.17 -14.39
C LYS A 38 19.28 16.89 -15.90
N GLY A 39 18.44 17.68 -16.56
CA GLY A 39 18.35 17.69 -18.01
C GLY A 39 16.96 17.31 -18.54
N LYS A 40 16.90 17.19 -19.86
CA LYS A 40 15.72 16.80 -20.63
C LYS A 40 15.87 15.36 -21.12
N TRP A 41 14.81 14.60 -20.95
CA TRP A 41 14.71 13.18 -21.25
C TRP A 41 13.44 12.89 -22.04
N THR A 42 13.40 11.75 -22.71
CA THR A 42 12.18 11.21 -23.32
C THR A 42 11.97 9.79 -22.85
N ILE A 43 10.72 9.43 -22.56
CA ILE A 43 10.35 8.05 -22.24
C ILE A 43 10.41 7.26 -23.55
N SER A 44 11.47 6.46 -23.74
CA SER A 44 11.76 5.81 -25.02
C SER A 44 11.20 4.40 -25.11
N LYS A 45 11.07 3.71 -23.98
CA LYS A 45 10.61 2.33 -23.93
C LYS A 45 9.95 2.03 -22.58
N ILE A 46 9.03 1.07 -22.57
CA ILE A 46 8.53 0.46 -21.33
C ILE A 46 8.96 -0.99 -21.29
N ILE A 47 9.42 -1.41 -20.13
CA ILE A 47 9.83 -2.77 -19.83
C ILE A 47 8.97 -3.25 -18.67
N PHE A 48 8.17 -4.27 -18.92
CA PHE A 48 7.46 -4.99 -17.87
C PHE A 48 8.39 -6.05 -17.31
N GLY A 49 8.41 -6.22 -15.98
CA GLY A 49 9.19 -7.29 -15.36
C GLY A 49 8.69 -8.69 -15.73
N ASN A 50 7.50 -8.77 -16.33
CA ASN A 50 6.90 -9.99 -16.81
C ASN A 50 6.22 -9.80 -18.17
N ASP A 51 6.54 -10.67 -19.12
CA ASP A 51 6.01 -10.64 -20.49
C ASP A 51 4.54 -11.06 -20.61
N LYS A 52 3.96 -11.64 -19.55
CA LYS A 52 2.53 -12.00 -19.48
C LYS A 52 1.65 -10.87 -18.94
N LEU A 53 2.25 -9.77 -18.45
CA LEU A 53 1.48 -8.62 -17.98
C LEU A 53 1.14 -7.74 -19.18
N GLU A 54 -0.15 -7.46 -19.34
CA GLU A 54 -0.63 -6.49 -20.33
C GLU A 54 -0.69 -5.08 -19.75
N ASP A 55 -0.76 -4.09 -20.63
CA ASP A 55 -0.80 -2.68 -20.23
C ASP A 55 -2.23 -2.17 -19.97
N SER A 56 -2.85 -2.66 -18.90
CA SER A 56 -4.18 -2.22 -18.47
C SER A 56 -4.23 -0.74 -18.06
N PHE A 57 -3.12 -0.21 -17.56
CA PHE A 57 -3.03 1.14 -17.02
C PHE A 57 -2.66 2.20 -18.07
N GLY A 58 -2.51 1.79 -19.33
CA GLY A 58 -2.18 2.69 -20.43
C GLY A 58 -0.80 3.34 -20.29
N ILE A 59 0.13 2.65 -19.64
CA ILE A 59 1.51 3.07 -19.44
C ILE A 59 2.23 3.21 -20.78
N LYS A 60 1.91 2.40 -21.79
CA LYS A 60 2.40 2.49 -23.17
C LYS A 60 2.14 3.85 -23.80
N ASN A 61 1.11 4.58 -23.34
CA ASN A 61 0.84 5.95 -23.79
C ASN A 61 1.90 6.97 -23.34
N TYR A 62 2.82 6.60 -22.44
CA TYR A 62 3.93 7.46 -22.03
C TYR A 62 5.10 7.42 -23.01
N ILE A 63 5.17 6.44 -23.91
CA ILE A 63 6.24 6.38 -24.91
C ILE A 63 6.20 7.64 -25.78
N GLY A 64 7.36 8.29 -25.93
CA GLY A 64 7.53 9.53 -26.66
C GLY A 64 7.25 10.80 -25.84
N LYS A 65 6.70 10.69 -24.61
CA LYS A 65 6.49 11.86 -23.77
C LYS A 65 7.80 12.36 -23.15
N GLU A 66 7.88 13.67 -22.98
CA GLU A 66 9.05 14.34 -22.43
C GLU A 66 9.09 14.23 -20.90
N SER A 67 10.29 14.24 -20.35
CA SER A 67 10.54 14.41 -18.92
C SER A 67 11.69 15.40 -18.75
N ALA A 68 11.68 16.20 -17.69
CA ALA A 68 12.73 17.17 -17.42
C ALA A 68 12.89 17.33 -15.92
N PHE A 69 14.13 17.38 -15.43
CA PHE A 69 14.38 17.48 -13.99
C PHE A 69 15.28 18.66 -13.70
N THR A 70 14.84 19.53 -12.79
CA THR A 70 15.57 20.68 -12.27
C THR A 70 15.50 20.68 -10.74
N VAL A 71 16.16 21.65 -10.10
CA VAL A 71 16.06 21.86 -8.64
C VAL A 71 14.68 22.41 -8.27
N SER A 72 14.10 23.27 -9.11
CA SER A 72 12.82 23.96 -8.88
C SER A 72 11.59 23.18 -9.34
N GLY A 73 11.77 22.17 -10.20
CA GLY A 73 10.66 21.42 -10.75
C GLY A 73 11.07 20.09 -11.39
N ALA A 74 10.08 19.21 -11.55
CA ALA A 74 10.23 18.02 -12.37
C ALA A 74 9.01 17.88 -13.30
N VAL A 75 9.26 17.59 -14.57
CA VAL A 75 8.26 17.16 -15.54
C VAL A 75 8.48 15.67 -15.81
N ILE A 76 7.43 14.86 -15.73
CA ILE A 76 7.48 13.43 -16.02
C ILE A 76 6.26 13.06 -16.85
N GLY A 77 6.42 12.96 -18.17
CA GLY A 77 5.31 12.73 -19.08
C GLY A 77 4.29 13.88 -19.00
N ASP A 78 3.08 13.58 -18.50
CA ASP A 78 2.01 14.58 -18.35
C ASP A 78 2.05 15.33 -17.01
N TYR A 79 3.06 15.07 -16.19
CA TYR A 79 3.09 15.52 -14.80
C TYR A 79 4.09 16.63 -14.59
N TYR A 80 3.70 17.61 -13.77
CA TYR A 80 4.56 18.66 -13.28
C TYR A 80 4.54 18.63 -11.75
N ILE A 81 5.72 18.48 -11.16
CA ILE A 81 5.97 18.54 -9.72
C ILE A 81 6.68 19.85 -9.44
N LYS A 82 6.08 20.68 -8.60
CA LYS A 82 6.68 21.93 -8.13
C LYS A 82 7.52 21.64 -6.88
N ASP A 83 8.71 22.20 -6.82
CA ASP A 83 9.64 22.08 -5.68
C ASP A 83 9.88 20.63 -5.23
N PRO A 84 10.30 19.71 -6.14
CA PRO A 84 10.52 18.32 -5.81
C PRO A 84 11.64 18.14 -4.78
N THR A 85 11.49 17.16 -3.89
CA THR A 85 12.59 16.72 -3.03
C THR A 85 13.23 15.46 -3.59
N TYR A 86 14.54 15.46 -3.76
CA TYR A 86 15.30 14.31 -4.24
C TYR A 86 16.04 13.63 -3.08
N LYS A 87 15.98 12.30 -3.02
CA LYS A 87 16.87 11.51 -2.14
C LYS A 87 17.62 10.50 -2.98
N THR A 88 18.94 10.46 -2.83
CA THR A 88 19.81 9.58 -3.59
C THR A 88 20.43 8.51 -2.70
N SER A 89 20.55 7.29 -3.21
CA SER A 89 21.26 6.20 -2.54
C SER A 89 21.98 5.32 -3.57
N LEU A 90 23.13 4.76 -3.19
CA LEU A 90 23.90 3.84 -4.01
C LEU A 90 23.71 2.42 -3.48
N VAL A 91 23.20 1.51 -4.31
CA VAL A 91 22.83 0.15 -3.89
C VAL A 91 23.39 -0.90 -4.83
N LYS A 92 23.49 -2.15 -4.36
CA LYS A 92 23.83 -3.28 -5.22
C LYS A 92 22.69 -3.58 -6.19
N SER A 93 22.92 -3.44 -7.50
CA SER A 93 21.90 -3.48 -8.56
C SER A 93 21.03 -4.74 -8.50
N ASN A 94 21.65 -5.92 -8.58
CA ASN A 94 20.93 -7.20 -8.54
C ASN A 94 20.22 -7.44 -7.21
N LYS A 95 20.83 -7.07 -6.08
CA LYS A 95 20.20 -7.26 -4.77
C LYS A 95 18.95 -6.39 -4.64
N PHE A 96 19.04 -5.14 -5.09
CA PHE A 96 17.94 -4.19 -5.04
C PHE A 96 16.78 -4.65 -5.94
N LEU A 97 17.06 -4.91 -7.22
CA LEU A 97 16.05 -5.33 -8.18
C LEU A 97 15.41 -6.69 -7.83
N ASN A 98 16.18 -7.68 -7.38
CA ASN A 98 15.61 -8.97 -6.98
C ASN A 98 14.76 -8.86 -5.72
N SER A 99 15.23 -8.14 -4.70
CA SER A 99 14.48 -8.05 -3.43
C SER A 99 13.21 -7.21 -3.54
N LYS A 100 13.23 -6.12 -4.30
CA LYS A 100 12.11 -5.19 -4.41
C LYS A 100 11.17 -5.49 -5.57
N TYR A 101 11.73 -5.92 -6.71
CA TYR A 101 11.01 -6.07 -7.97
C TYR A 101 11.07 -7.49 -8.54
N ASN A 102 11.72 -8.46 -7.86
CA ASN A 102 11.89 -9.83 -8.38
C ASN A 102 12.40 -9.86 -9.84
N LEU A 103 13.37 -9.00 -10.14
CA LEU A 103 13.91 -8.79 -11.47
C LEU A 103 15.43 -8.85 -11.45
N ASP A 104 16.02 -9.56 -12.41
CA ASP A 104 17.45 -9.51 -12.64
C ASP A 104 17.85 -8.23 -13.39
N ALA A 105 18.98 -7.63 -13.00
CA ALA A 105 19.48 -6.38 -13.59
C ALA A 105 19.72 -6.50 -15.11
N GLU A 106 20.09 -7.70 -15.57
CA GLU A 106 20.32 -8.00 -16.99
C GLU A 106 19.07 -7.77 -17.86
N LYS A 107 17.85 -7.97 -17.32
CA LYS A 107 16.60 -7.67 -18.05
C LYS A 107 16.46 -6.18 -18.38
N LEU A 108 17.09 -5.31 -17.58
CA LEU A 108 17.17 -3.88 -17.83
C LEU A 108 18.48 -3.49 -18.53
N GLY A 109 19.31 -4.45 -18.95
CA GLY A 109 20.61 -4.15 -19.56
C GLY A 109 21.59 -3.44 -18.62
N ILE A 110 21.34 -3.48 -17.30
CA ILE A 110 22.23 -2.96 -16.26
C ILE A 110 23.35 -3.98 -16.06
N LYS A 111 24.59 -3.51 -16.17
CA LYS A 111 25.83 -4.29 -16.10
C LYS A 111 26.65 -4.00 -14.85
N GLU A 112 26.50 -2.79 -14.28
CA GLU A 112 27.24 -2.37 -13.11
C GLU A 112 26.68 -3.03 -11.84
N ASP A 113 27.58 -3.44 -10.95
CA ASP A 113 27.24 -4.04 -9.66
C ASP A 113 26.49 -3.08 -8.74
N MET A 114 26.69 -1.77 -8.94
CA MET A 114 26.09 -0.70 -8.16
C MET A 114 25.30 0.25 -9.06
N VAL A 115 24.15 0.71 -8.58
CA VAL A 115 23.27 1.65 -9.29
C VAL A 115 22.81 2.75 -8.34
N ASN A 116 22.65 3.97 -8.85
CA ASN A 116 22.05 5.05 -8.08
C ASN A 116 20.53 4.92 -8.11
N ILE A 117 19.91 5.03 -6.95
CA ILE A 117 18.47 5.15 -6.79
C ILE A 117 18.17 6.59 -6.41
N ILE A 118 17.35 7.26 -7.22
CA ILE A 118 16.91 8.64 -7.03
C ILE A 118 15.41 8.61 -6.77
N ASP A 119 15.03 8.82 -5.52
CA ASP A 119 13.63 9.01 -5.13
C ASP A 119 13.23 10.47 -5.39
N VAL A 120 12.11 10.67 -6.06
CA VAL A 120 11.49 11.99 -6.30
C VAL A 120 10.22 12.09 -5.46
N TYR A 121 10.15 13.09 -4.58
CA TYR A 121 9.00 13.32 -3.71
C TYR A 121 8.23 14.59 -4.08
N GLU A 122 6.90 14.52 -4.01
CA GLU A 122 5.99 15.66 -4.02
C GLU A 122 5.39 15.83 -2.61
N LYS A 123 5.61 16.97 -1.95
CA LYS A 123 5.04 17.29 -0.62
C LYS A 123 5.20 16.16 0.42
N ASN A 124 6.38 15.52 0.44
CA ASN A 124 6.76 14.38 1.30
C ASN A 124 6.20 13.00 0.89
N GLU A 125 5.43 12.89 -0.18
CA GLU A 125 4.98 11.61 -0.73
C GLU A 125 5.92 11.19 -1.87
N LEU A 126 6.35 9.94 -1.87
CA LEU A 126 7.18 9.39 -2.94
C LEU A 126 6.35 9.36 -4.23
N PHE A 127 6.81 10.07 -5.26
CA PHE A 127 6.14 10.14 -6.55
C PHE A 127 6.68 9.07 -7.51
N CYS A 128 8.00 9.00 -7.65
CA CYS A 128 8.68 7.97 -8.44
C CYS A 128 10.07 7.66 -7.89
N GLU A 129 10.57 6.50 -8.27
CA GLU A 129 11.94 6.07 -8.09
C GLU A 129 12.63 6.00 -9.45
N ILE A 130 13.88 6.44 -9.53
CA ILE A 130 14.68 6.38 -10.75
C ILE A 130 15.94 5.56 -10.50
N LEU A 131 16.13 4.50 -11.26
CA LEU A 131 17.40 3.78 -11.34
C LEU A 131 18.28 4.46 -12.38
N TYR A 132 19.45 4.91 -11.96
CA TYR A 132 20.44 5.56 -12.79
C TYR A 132 21.76 4.80 -12.70
N GLU A 133 22.08 4.03 -13.74
CA GLU A 133 23.41 3.43 -13.90
C GLU A 133 24.33 4.42 -14.62
N ASN A 134 23.90 4.88 -15.79
CA ASN A 134 24.56 5.85 -16.65
C ASN A 134 23.50 6.48 -17.58
N SER A 135 23.89 7.43 -18.44
CA SER A 135 22.97 8.14 -19.34
C SER A 135 22.23 7.24 -20.35
N GLU A 136 22.72 6.02 -20.62
CA GLU A 136 22.08 5.06 -21.53
C GLU A 136 21.09 4.12 -20.81
N ASN A 137 21.28 3.92 -19.50
CA ASN A 137 20.52 2.99 -18.67
C ASN A 137 19.92 3.74 -17.47
N VAL A 138 18.84 4.46 -17.78
CA VAL A 138 18.02 5.19 -16.82
C VAL A 138 16.59 4.66 -16.88
N TYR A 139 16.04 4.28 -15.72
CA TYR A 139 14.71 3.69 -15.61
C TYR A 139 13.90 4.39 -14.53
N LEU A 140 12.73 4.92 -14.91
CA LEU A 140 11.76 5.51 -14.00
C LEU A 140 10.68 4.49 -13.63
N ILE A 141 10.36 4.41 -12.35
CA ILE A 141 9.28 3.60 -11.80
C ILE A 141 8.39 4.53 -11.00
N PHE A 142 7.14 4.71 -11.44
CA PHE A 142 6.17 5.44 -10.63
C PHE A 142 5.89 4.67 -9.34
N ASN A 143 5.73 5.39 -8.23
CA ASN A 143 5.38 4.77 -6.96
C ASN A 143 4.07 3.97 -7.11
N GLY A 144 4.03 2.72 -6.66
CA GLY A 144 2.86 1.85 -6.78
C GLY A 144 2.73 1.03 -8.07
N MET A 145 3.59 1.22 -9.09
CA MET A 145 3.49 0.50 -10.38
C MET A 145 4.14 -0.89 -10.42
N GLY A 146 4.64 -1.36 -9.26
CA GLY A 146 5.34 -2.63 -9.15
C GLY A 146 6.49 -2.72 -10.15
N ASN A 147 6.52 -3.80 -10.92
CA ASN A 147 7.63 -4.14 -11.82
C ASN A 147 7.51 -3.52 -13.22
N THR A 148 7.18 -2.23 -13.32
CA THR A 148 7.06 -1.53 -14.60
C THR A 148 8.10 -0.42 -14.70
N PHE A 149 8.98 -0.51 -15.69
CA PHE A 149 10.15 0.35 -15.85
C PHE A 149 10.03 1.17 -17.12
N LEU A 150 10.05 2.49 -16.99
CA LEU A 150 10.05 3.43 -18.10
C LEU A 150 11.49 3.83 -18.40
N LYS A 151 12.05 3.35 -19.51
CA LYS A 151 13.39 3.74 -19.94
C LYS A 151 13.39 5.20 -20.36
N LEU A 152 14.26 5.98 -19.75
CA LEU A 152 14.52 7.37 -20.13
C LEU A 152 15.72 7.41 -21.07
N SER A 153 15.58 8.14 -22.17
CA SER A 153 16.67 8.46 -23.08
C SER A 153 16.99 9.94 -22.97
N LEU A 154 18.28 10.24 -22.74
CA LEU A 154 18.75 11.62 -22.60
C LEU A 154 18.55 12.37 -23.92
N VAL A 155 17.94 13.55 -23.84
CA VAL A 155 17.78 14.49 -24.96
C VAL A 155 18.79 15.63 -24.81
N LYS A 156 18.89 16.18 -23.60
CA LYS A 156 19.88 17.20 -23.22
C LYS A 156 20.29 17.00 -21.76
N ASP A 157 21.58 17.09 -21.48
CA ASP A 157 22.17 17.01 -20.13
C ASP A 157 21.86 18.23 -19.24
N ASP A 158 21.52 19.36 -19.85
CA ASP A 158 21.01 20.54 -19.16
C ASP A 158 19.73 21.08 -19.81
N ILE A 159 18.93 21.78 -19.01
CA ILE A 159 17.73 22.48 -19.46
C ILE A 159 17.68 23.86 -18.81
N SER A 160 17.56 24.89 -19.65
CA SER A 160 17.38 26.26 -19.17
C SER A 160 16.02 26.40 -18.47
N GLU A 161 15.90 27.31 -17.51
CA GLU A 161 14.61 27.58 -16.86
C GLU A 161 13.55 27.98 -17.90
N GLU A 162 13.92 28.73 -18.94
CA GLU A 162 13.01 29.12 -20.02
C GLU A 162 12.47 27.90 -20.78
N ASP A 163 13.35 26.95 -21.16
CA ASP A 163 12.94 25.73 -21.86
C ASP A 163 12.13 24.81 -20.95
N PHE A 164 12.46 24.74 -19.66
CA PHE A 164 11.67 24.00 -18.68
C PHE A 164 10.24 24.58 -18.57
N GLN A 165 10.12 25.91 -18.46
CA GLN A 165 8.82 26.56 -18.40
C GLN A 165 8.01 26.40 -19.69
N LYS A 166 8.64 26.30 -20.86
CA LYS A 166 7.95 25.95 -22.12
C LYS A 166 7.33 24.56 -22.05
N ILE A 167 8.06 23.57 -21.53
CA ILE A 167 7.52 22.21 -21.35
C ILE A 167 6.33 22.23 -20.39
N VAL A 168 6.45 22.93 -19.25
CA VAL A 168 5.35 23.10 -18.29
C VAL A 168 4.14 23.79 -18.94
N ALA A 169 4.37 24.80 -19.79
CA ALA A 169 3.30 25.50 -20.50
C ALA A 169 2.57 24.62 -21.53
N LEU A 170 3.30 23.72 -22.21
CA LEU A 170 2.68 22.76 -23.15
C LEU A 170 1.78 21.74 -22.46
N LEU A 171 2.00 21.46 -21.17
CA LEU A 171 1.11 20.64 -20.35
C LEU A 171 -0.19 21.36 -19.93
N GLY A 172 -0.36 22.64 -20.26
CA GLY A 172 -1.56 23.45 -19.96
C GLY A 172 -1.26 24.74 -19.20
N GLY A 173 -0.41 25.60 -19.76
CA GLY A 173 0.23 26.74 -19.10
C GLY A 173 -0.69 27.86 -18.57
N SER A 174 -0.41 28.23 -17.33
CA SER A 174 -0.55 29.55 -16.69
C SER A 174 -1.91 30.26 -16.75
N GLU A 175 -2.73 30.08 -15.72
CA GLU A 175 -3.25 31.25 -14.97
C GLU A 175 -3.28 30.92 -13.48
N THR A 176 -2.52 31.71 -12.72
CA THR A 176 -2.35 31.70 -11.25
C THR A 176 -1.77 30.42 -10.66
N ALA A 177 -0.99 30.59 -9.59
CA ALA A 177 -0.96 29.59 -8.53
C ALA A 177 -2.41 29.39 -8.06
N LYS A 178 -3.20 28.58 -8.78
CA LYS A 178 -4.29 27.87 -8.14
C LYS A 178 -3.59 27.00 -7.12
N GLU A 179 -4.01 27.17 -5.87
CA GLU A 179 -3.69 26.29 -4.76
C GLU A 179 -3.53 24.87 -5.29
N SER A 180 -2.46 24.20 -4.83
CA SER A 180 -2.14 22.79 -5.10
C SER A 180 -3.31 22.03 -5.74
N LYS A 181 -3.15 21.49 -6.96
CA LYS A 181 -4.11 20.53 -7.53
C LYS A 181 -4.70 19.72 -6.38
N GLU A 182 -6.01 19.83 -6.18
CA GLU A 182 -6.68 19.20 -5.05
C GLU A 182 -6.22 17.74 -4.98
N SER A 183 -5.76 17.29 -3.82
CA SER A 183 -5.17 15.95 -3.66
C SER A 183 -6.13 14.90 -4.21
N GLN A 184 -5.67 14.09 -5.16
CA GLN A 184 -6.45 13.01 -5.74
C GLN A 184 -6.12 11.72 -4.99
N ASN A 185 -7.13 11.06 -4.44
CA ASN A 185 -6.97 9.80 -3.73
C ASN A 185 -8.05 8.82 -4.22
N GLY A 186 -7.64 7.63 -4.60
CA GLY A 186 -8.54 6.51 -4.85
C GLY A 186 -8.44 5.51 -3.70
N PHE A 187 -9.58 4.95 -3.29
CA PHE A 187 -9.61 3.88 -2.30
C PHE A 187 -10.31 2.66 -2.85
N LEU A 188 -9.59 1.55 -2.96
CA LEU A 188 -10.13 0.26 -3.35
C LEU A 188 -10.34 -0.59 -2.09
N LEU A 189 -11.61 -0.88 -1.81
CA LEU A 189 -12.05 -1.66 -0.67
C LEU A 189 -12.60 -3.00 -1.15
N GLY A 190 -11.96 -4.09 -0.75
CA GLY A 190 -12.44 -5.45 -1.02
C GLY A 190 -13.21 -6.00 0.17
N LEU A 191 -14.40 -6.54 -0.10
CA LEU A 191 -15.32 -7.06 0.90
C LEU A 191 -15.69 -8.50 0.56
N LYS A 192 -15.61 -9.41 1.52
CA LYS A 192 -16.39 -10.65 1.51
C LYS A 192 -17.80 -10.28 2.00
N VAL A 193 -18.83 -10.63 1.23
CA VAL A 193 -20.24 -10.30 1.55
C VAL A 193 -21.06 -11.54 1.87
N ASP A 194 -20.68 -12.70 1.32
CA ASP A 194 -21.29 -14.00 1.59
C ASP A 194 -20.25 -15.12 1.38
N GLU A 195 -20.63 -16.39 1.58
CA GLU A 195 -19.80 -17.56 1.24
C GLU A 195 -19.32 -17.50 -0.21
N ASN A 196 -18.00 -17.47 -0.40
CA ASN A 196 -17.34 -17.35 -1.70
C ASN A 196 -17.79 -16.15 -2.58
N GLN A 197 -18.51 -15.17 -2.01
CA GLN A 197 -18.93 -13.96 -2.71
C GLN A 197 -18.16 -12.73 -2.21
N TYR A 198 -17.61 -12.00 -3.16
CA TYR A 198 -16.79 -10.82 -2.89
C TYR A 198 -17.24 -9.63 -3.73
N LYS A 199 -16.96 -8.44 -3.22
CA LYS A 199 -17.28 -7.16 -3.86
C LYS A 199 -16.06 -6.25 -3.77
N THR A 200 -15.83 -5.45 -4.81
CA THR A 200 -14.90 -4.33 -4.77
C THR A 200 -15.69 -3.02 -4.80
N LEU A 201 -15.37 -2.10 -3.90
CA LEU A 201 -15.81 -0.71 -3.92
C LEU A 201 -14.61 0.18 -4.24
N TYR A 202 -14.82 1.20 -5.06
CA TYR A 202 -13.81 2.19 -5.37
C TYR A 202 -14.33 3.59 -5.03
N PHE A 203 -13.64 4.31 -4.16
CA PHE A 203 -13.98 5.67 -3.77
C PHE A 203 -13.03 6.65 -4.45
N ASN A 204 -13.57 7.56 -5.26
CA ASN A 204 -12.81 8.64 -5.90
C ASN A 204 -12.89 9.91 -5.05
N ILE A 205 -11.76 10.34 -4.49
CA ILE A 205 -11.69 11.49 -3.58
C ILE A 205 -10.81 12.56 -4.22
N GLN A 206 -11.35 13.78 -4.36
CA GLN A 206 -10.61 14.94 -4.83
C GLN A 206 -10.68 16.03 -3.77
N GLY A 207 -9.52 16.43 -3.26
CA GLY A 207 -9.41 17.39 -2.17
C GLY A 207 -10.17 16.89 -0.94
N ASN A 208 -11.17 17.65 -0.51
CA ASN A 208 -12.05 17.31 0.61
C ASN A 208 -13.40 16.71 0.19
N LYS A 209 -13.53 16.27 -1.05
CA LYS A 209 -14.80 15.81 -1.63
C LYS A 209 -14.71 14.37 -2.11
N LEU A 210 -15.71 13.57 -1.75
CA LEU A 210 -15.95 12.27 -2.36
C LEU A 210 -16.74 12.47 -3.66
N GLN A 211 -16.10 12.28 -4.80
CA GLN A 211 -16.66 12.57 -6.13
C GLN A 211 -17.57 11.45 -6.63
N SER A 212 -17.14 10.20 -6.48
CA SER A 212 -17.89 9.03 -6.91
C SER A 212 -17.57 7.80 -6.08
N VAL A 213 -18.49 6.84 -6.11
CA VAL A 213 -18.27 5.48 -5.64
C VAL A 213 -18.65 4.51 -6.75
N ASP A 214 -17.70 3.67 -7.16
CA ASP A 214 -17.92 2.61 -8.13
C ASP A 214 -17.98 1.25 -7.43
N SER A 215 -18.78 0.33 -7.94
CA SER A 215 -18.88 -1.01 -7.37
C SER A 215 -18.86 -2.16 -8.37
N LEU A 216 -18.15 -3.23 -8.03
CA LEU A 216 -18.04 -4.48 -8.78
C LEU A 216 -18.46 -5.67 -7.91
N ASN A 217 -19.25 -6.60 -8.45
CA ASN A 217 -19.74 -7.80 -7.73
C ASN A 217 -18.73 -8.97 -7.72
N TYR A 218 -17.44 -8.64 -7.80
CA TYR A 218 -16.33 -9.57 -7.68
C TYR A 218 -15.13 -8.80 -7.11
N LEU A 219 -14.15 -9.52 -6.58
CA LEU A 219 -12.94 -8.93 -6.05
C LEU A 219 -11.90 -8.74 -7.16
N ILE A 220 -11.45 -7.50 -7.34
CA ILE A 220 -10.22 -7.16 -8.05
C ILE A 220 -9.22 -6.52 -7.10
N PHE A 221 -7.94 -6.66 -7.39
CA PHE A 221 -6.85 -6.03 -6.66
C PHE A 221 -5.72 -5.60 -7.62
N PRO A 222 -5.03 -4.49 -7.35
CA PRO A 222 -3.93 -4.03 -8.18
C PRO A 222 -2.72 -4.93 -7.98
N LYS A 223 -2.13 -5.42 -9.07
CA LYS A 223 -0.85 -6.12 -9.06
C LYS A 223 -0.02 -5.67 -10.26
N ASN A 224 1.13 -5.07 -9.98
CA ASN A 224 1.98 -4.43 -10.98
C ASN A 224 1.20 -3.34 -11.74
N ASN A 225 1.02 -3.51 -13.05
CA ASN A 225 0.35 -2.60 -13.97
C ASN A 225 -1.03 -3.10 -14.44
N GLU A 226 -1.63 -4.07 -13.74
CA GLU A 226 -2.94 -4.65 -14.04
C GLU A 226 -3.77 -4.83 -12.76
N PHE A 227 -5.09 -4.97 -12.92
CA PHE A 227 -5.96 -5.54 -11.89
C PHE A 227 -6.18 -7.03 -12.13
N LEU A 228 -5.82 -7.86 -11.15
CA LEU A 228 -6.19 -9.27 -11.15
C LEU A 228 -7.53 -9.48 -10.46
N LYS A 229 -8.30 -10.43 -10.95
CA LYS A 229 -9.59 -10.87 -10.40
C LYS A 229 -9.44 -12.15 -9.60
N LEU A 230 -10.02 -12.18 -8.40
CA LEU A 230 -10.17 -13.42 -7.63
C LEU A 230 -11.29 -14.28 -8.23
N LYS A 231 -11.02 -15.58 -8.41
CA LYS A 231 -12.03 -16.60 -8.68
C LYS A 231 -11.78 -17.81 -7.78
N ILE A 232 -12.84 -18.29 -7.13
CA ILE A 232 -12.80 -19.53 -6.36
C ILE A 232 -13.65 -20.53 -7.15
N GLU A 233 -13.04 -21.64 -7.58
CA GLU A 233 -13.70 -22.68 -8.36
C GLU A 233 -13.59 -24.02 -7.64
N ASN A 234 -14.66 -24.81 -7.70
CA ASN A 234 -14.63 -26.17 -7.18
C ASN A 234 -14.12 -27.13 -8.26
N GLU A 235 -12.97 -27.77 -8.02
CA GLU A 235 -12.39 -28.83 -8.85
C GLU A 235 -12.36 -30.12 -8.04
N ASP A 236 -13.12 -31.14 -8.45
CA ASP A 236 -13.21 -32.45 -7.81
C ASP A 236 -13.52 -32.39 -6.29
N GLY A 237 -14.46 -31.52 -5.89
CA GLY A 237 -14.83 -31.34 -4.48
C GLY A 237 -13.83 -30.53 -3.67
N ASN A 238 -12.86 -29.87 -4.31
CA ASN A 238 -11.90 -28.98 -3.66
C ASN A 238 -12.01 -27.57 -4.21
N ASP A 239 -12.05 -26.57 -3.32
CA ASP A 239 -12.01 -25.18 -3.70
C ASP A 239 -10.58 -24.78 -4.09
N ILE A 240 -10.45 -24.17 -5.27
CA ILE A 240 -9.20 -23.69 -5.85
C ILE A 240 -9.27 -22.18 -6.02
N LEU A 241 -8.32 -21.46 -5.42
CA LEU A 241 -8.15 -20.03 -5.67
C LEU A 241 -7.36 -19.81 -6.96
N LYS A 242 -7.94 -19.00 -7.85
CA LYS A 242 -7.33 -18.51 -9.08
C LYS A 242 -7.32 -16.99 -9.08
N PHE A 243 -6.22 -16.42 -9.54
CA PHE A 243 -6.08 -14.99 -9.77
C PHE A 243 -5.91 -14.77 -11.27
N ILE A 244 -6.92 -14.17 -11.86
CA ILE A 244 -7.12 -14.11 -13.32
C ILE A 244 -6.80 -12.71 -13.81
N SER A 245 -6.05 -12.61 -14.91
CA SER A 245 -5.85 -11.35 -15.62
C SER A 245 -7.17 -10.89 -16.22
N ASN A 246 -7.59 -9.65 -15.95
CA ASN A 246 -8.80 -9.11 -16.57
C ASN A 246 -8.60 -8.81 -18.06
N GLU A 247 -7.36 -8.60 -18.51
CA GLU A 247 -7.05 -8.39 -19.94
C GLU A 247 -7.11 -9.67 -20.75
N THR A 248 -6.39 -10.70 -20.29
CA THR A 248 -6.21 -11.95 -21.05
C THR A 248 -7.24 -13.01 -20.68
N ASN A 249 -7.94 -12.84 -19.54
CA ASN A 249 -8.81 -13.83 -18.93
C ASN A 249 -8.10 -15.16 -18.59
N GLU A 250 -6.77 -15.14 -18.49
CA GLU A 250 -5.94 -16.28 -18.09
C GLU A 250 -5.65 -16.28 -16.60
N ALA A 251 -5.57 -17.48 -15.99
CA ALA A 251 -5.15 -17.64 -14.61
C ALA A 251 -3.63 -17.40 -14.48
N ILE A 252 -3.26 -16.27 -13.88
CA ILE A 252 -1.87 -15.88 -13.65
C ILE A 252 -1.30 -16.63 -12.44
N TYR A 253 -2.11 -16.85 -11.41
CA TYR A 253 -1.73 -17.63 -10.23
C TYR A 253 -2.84 -18.61 -9.87
N LYS A 254 -2.46 -19.83 -9.47
CA LYS A 254 -3.36 -20.90 -9.03
C LYS A 254 -2.81 -21.56 -7.78
N ASP A 255 -3.60 -21.57 -6.70
CA ASP A 255 -3.26 -22.32 -5.49
C ASP A 255 -3.88 -23.72 -5.54
N ASN A 256 -3.05 -24.72 -5.84
CA ASN A 256 -3.45 -26.12 -6.01
C ASN A 256 -3.66 -26.88 -4.70
N ASN A 257 -3.52 -26.25 -3.53
CA ASN A 257 -3.75 -26.93 -2.26
C ASN A 257 -5.20 -27.43 -2.18
N LYS A 258 -5.38 -28.72 -1.92
CA LYS A 258 -6.71 -29.34 -1.86
C LYS A 258 -7.37 -29.05 -0.52
N SER A 259 -8.54 -28.41 -0.55
CA SER A 259 -9.37 -28.16 0.63
C SER A 259 -10.84 -28.10 0.23
N SER A 260 -11.72 -28.55 1.11
CA SER A 260 -13.17 -28.57 0.84
C SER A 260 -13.80 -27.18 0.78
N SER A 261 -13.17 -26.18 1.42
CA SER A 261 -13.50 -24.77 1.26
C SER A 261 -12.27 -23.89 1.39
N LYS A 262 -12.28 -22.71 0.76
CA LYS A 262 -11.29 -21.64 0.95
C LYS A 262 -11.95 -20.28 1.03
N GLU A 263 -11.68 -19.55 2.11
CA GLU A 263 -12.16 -18.19 2.33
C GLU A 263 -11.01 -17.20 2.42
N LEU A 264 -10.95 -16.25 1.50
CA LEU A 264 -9.97 -15.17 1.55
C LEU A 264 -10.19 -14.32 2.81
N SER A 265 -9.10 -14.04 3.51
CA SER A 265 -9.07 -13.19 4.71
C SER A 265 -8.30 -11.89 4.50
N PHE A 266 -7.36 -11.87 3.55
CA PHE A 266 -6.51 -10.74 3.23
C PHE A 266 -5.94 -10.87 1.82
N ILE A 267 -5.80 -9.76 1.10
CA ILE A 267 -5.05 -9.66 -0.15
C ILE A 267 -4.49 -8.26 -0.37
N THR A 268 -3.28 -8.21 -0.93
CA THR A 268 -2.63 -7.04 -1.54
C THR A 268 -2.01 -7.45 -2.87
N GLY A 269 -1.35 -6.52 -3.57
CA GLY A 269 -0.57 -6.85 -4.77
C GLY A 269 0.56 -7.88 -4.53
N ASP A 270 0.99 -8.07 -3.28
CA ASP A 270 2.20 -8.84 -2.94
C ASP A 270 1.91 -10.08 -2.08
N TYR A 271 0.83 -10.11 -1.31
CA TYR A 271 0.49 -11.22 -0.40
C TYR A 271 -1.01 -11.52 -0.40
N PHE A 272 -1.38 -12.75 -0.04
CA PHE A 272 -2.76 -13.08 0.31
C PHE A 272 -2.80 -14.15 1.41
N SER A 273 -3.88 -14.14 2.20
CA SER A 273 -4.14 -15.15 3.24
C SER A 273 -5.57 -15.68 3.10
N TYR A 274 -5.76 -16.97 3.33
CA TYR A 274 -7.08 -17.59 3.40
C TYR A 274 -7.22 -18.54 4.59
N GLU A 275 -8.46 -18.74 5.03
CA GLU A 275 -8.86 -19.86 5.89
C GLU A 275 -9.37 -20.99 4.99
N SER A 276 -8.92 -22.22 5.22
CA SER A 276 -9.38 -23.39 4.48
C SER A 276 -9.85 -24.49 5.42
N LEU A 277 -10.75 -25.33 4.93
CA LEU A 277 -11.19 -26.55 5.59
C LEU A 277 -10.51 -27.76 4.96
N ASP A 278 -9.62 -28.43 5.70
CA ASP A 278 -8.94 -29.63 5.21
C ASP A 278 -9.88 -30.86 5.18
N LYS A 279 -9.34 -32.02 4.76
CA LYS A 279 -10.11 -33.26 4.64
C LYS A 279 -10.70 -33.75 5.96
N ASP A 280 -10.03 -33.43 7.06
CA ASP A 280 -10.41 -33.83 8.41
C ASP A 280 -11.32 -32.78 9.07
N LYS A 281 -11.86 -31.84 8.26
CA LYS A 281 -12.68 -30.70 8.70
C LYS A 281 -11.96 -29.77 9.68
N ASN A 282 -10.63 -29.80 9.69
CA ASN A 282 -9.87 -28.86 10.48
C ASN A 282 -9.70 -27.55 9.71
N LYS A 283 -10.01 -26.45 10.37
CA LYS A 283 -9.77 -25.13 9.82
C LYS A 283 -8.30 -24.76 9.96
N LYS A 284 -7.69 -24.35 8.85
CA LYS A 284 -6.29 -23.93 8.77
C LYS A 284 -6.18 -22.58 8.10
N PHE A 285 -5.26 -21.77 8.57
CA PHE A 285 -4.80 -20.61 7.84
C PHE A 285 -3.68 -20.98 6.87
N SER A 286 -3.59 -20.24 5.79
CA SER A 286 -2.43 -20.25 4.93
C SER A 286 -2.21 -18.86 4.37
N THR A 287 -0.96 -18.42 4.39
CA THR A 287 -0.52 -17.14 3.83
C THR A 287 0.48 -17.41 2.72
N PHE A 288 0.34 -16.69 1.61
CA PHE A 288 1.18 -16.82 0.44
C PHE A 288 1.68 -15.45 -0.01
N LYS A 289 2.90 -15.43 -0.52
CA LYS A 289 3.46 -14.32 -1.28
C LYS A 289 3.31 -14.61 -2.77
N PHE A 290 2.91 -13.59 -3.51
CA PHE A 290 2.98 -13.61 -4.97
C PHE A 290 4.43 -13.37 -5.39
N GLU A 291 5.06 -14.38 -5.99
CA GLU A 291 6.39 -14.24 -6.59
C GLU A 291 6.24 -13.93 -8.10
N ASN A 292 7.12 -14.51 -8.92
CA ASN A 292 6.99 -14.53 -10.36
C ASN A 292 5.67 -15.18 -10.80
N VAL A 293 5.17 -14.79 -11.97
CA VAL A 293 3.88 -15.29 -12.50
C VAL A 293 3.82 -16.81 -12.46
N GLY A 294 2.71 -17.34 -11.94
CA GLY A 294 2.47 -18.76 -11.74
C GLY A 294 2.98 -19.31 -10.41
N ASN A 295 3.88 -18.59 -9.72
CA ASN A 295 4.53 -19.07 -8.50
C ASN A 295 3.98 -18.39 -7.24
N LEU A 296 3.60 -19.23 -6.29
CA LEU A 296 3.14 -18.85 -4.96
C LEU A 296 4.06 -19.49 -3.94
N THR A 297 4.59 -18.68 -3.02
CA THR A 297 5.41 -19.17 -1.91
C THR A 297 4.58 -19.13 -0.64
N LYS A 298 4.42 -20.28 0.03
CA LYS A 298 3.78 -20.33 1.35
C LYS A 298 4.71 -19.66 2.36
N ILE A 299 4.14 -18.80 3.19
CA ILE A 299 4.86 -17.98 4.16
C ILE A 299 4.57 -18.50 5.56
N ASP A 300 5.59 -18.53 6.41
CA ASP A 300 5.46 -18.83 7.82
C ASP A 300 5.73 -17.62 8.72
N LEU A 301 5.64 -17.80 10.03
CA LEU A 301 5.79 -16.71 10.98
C LEU A 301 7.23 -16.15 11.04
N ASP A 302 8.24 -16.97 10.71
CA ASP A 302 9.64 -16.53 10.74
C ASP A 302 9.96 -15.58 9.59
N ASP A 303 9.26 -15.68 8.47
CA ASP A 303 9.34 -14.74 7.35
C ASP A 303 8.86 -13.30 7.71
N ILE A 304 7.98 -13.16 8.71
CA ILE A 304 7.34 -11.88 9.07
C ILE A 304 7.86 -11.32 10.40
N ALA A 305 7.83 -12.13 11.48
CA ALA A 305 8.06 -11.66 12.85
C ALA A 305 9.31 -12.25 13.51
N LYS A 306 9.89 -13.30 12.93
CA LYS A 306 11.01 -14.11 13.49
C LYS A 306 10.65 -14.80 14.83
N ASN A 307 11.40 -15.85 15.16
CA ASN A 307 11.20 -16.68 16.36
C ASN A 307 9.78 -17.28 16.48
N GLY A 308 9.17 -17.67 15.37
CA GLY A 308 7.78 -18.10 15.30
C GLY A 308 7.46 -19.26 16.23
N LEU A 309 8.35 -20.26 16.31
CA LEU A 309 8.16 -21.41 17.21
C LEU A 309 8.05 -20.98 18.68
N LYS A 310 8.83 -19.99 19.11
CA LYS A 310 8.77 -19.47 20.48
C LYS A 310 7.43 -18.77 20.72
N ILE A 311 6.98 -17.93 19.79
CA ILE A 311 5.71 -17.20 19.88
C ILE A 311 4.54 -18.18 20.04
N PHE A 312 4.49 -19.23 19.23
CA PHE A 312 3.46 -20.27 19.33
C PHE A 312 3.53 -21.03 20.66
N LYS A 313 4.72 -21.43 21.10
CA LYS A 313 4.92 -22.11 22.39
C LYS A 313 4.48 -21.24 23.57
N ASP A 314 4.82 -19.96 23.55
CA ASP A 314 4.48 -19.04 24.64
C ASP A 314 2.96 -18.81 24.69
N HIS A 315 2.28 -18.73 23.55
CA HIS A 315 0.81 -18.71 23.51
C HIS A 315 0.19 -20.03 23.97
N LEU A 316 0.72 -21.17 23.52
CA LEU A 316 0.22 -22.48 23.94
C LEU A 316 0.23 -22.61 25.46
N LYS A 317 1.30 -22.20 26.16
CA LYS A 317 1.37 -22.23 27.64
C LYS A 317 0.26 -21.44 28.34
N THR A 318 -0.30 -20.41 27.71
CA THR A 318 -1.40 -19.62 28.30
C THR A 318 -2.76 -20.32 28.21
N ILE A 319 -2.88 -21.31 27.33
CA ILE A 319 -4.11 -22.08 27.07
C ILE A 319 -3.99 -23.56 27.44
N GLU A 320 -2.78 -24.05 27.71
CA GLU A 320 -2.47 -25.44 27.98
C GLU A 320 -3.13 -25.90 29.30
N ARG A 321 -3.81 -27.05 29.23
CA ARG A 321 -4.27 -27.84 30.37
C ARG A 321 -3.65 -29.22 30.22
N GLU A 322 -3.45 -29.94 31.33
CA GLU A 322 -2.78 -31.25 31.35
C GLU A 322 -3.33 -32.28 30.33
N ASP A 323 -4.59 -32.10 29.90
CA ASP A 323 -5.30 -33.02 29.00
C ASP A 323 -5.37 -32.57 27.52
N ILE A 324 -4.75 -31.46 27.13
CA ILE A 324 -4.92 -30.88 25.78
C ILE A 324 -3.64 -31.01 24.96
N LYS A 325 -3.66 -31.90 23.94
CA LYS A 325 -2.59 -32.00 22.94
C LYS A 325 -2.84 -31.06 21.77
N ALA A 326 -1.80 -30.31 21.38
CA ALA A 326 -1.84 -29.37 20.29
C ALA A 326 -0.62 -29.52 19.39
N THR A 327 -0.84 -29.43 18.07
CA THR A 327 0.24 -29.36 17.09
C THR A 327 0.58 -27.90 16.80
N ILE A 328 1.86 -27.55 16.91
CA ILE A 328 2.36 -26.24 16.51
C ILE A 328 2.72 -26.29 15.02
N ASP A 329 2.05 -25.44 14.24
CA ASP A 329 2.40 -25.14 12.85
C ASP A 329 2.62 -23.63 12.73
N ILE A 330 3.90 -23.22 12.62
CA ILE A 330 4.26 -21.80 12.52
C ILE A 330 3.83 -21.17 11.18
N ALA A 331 3.40 -21.97 10.21
CA ALA A 331 2.82 -21.51 8.95
C ALA A 331 1.28 -21.39 9.00
N ASN A 332 0.66 -21.77 10.12
CA ASN A 332 -0.78 -21.62 10.36
C ASN A 332 -1.10 -20.19 10.81
N ILE A 333 -0.81 -19.26 9.89
CA ILE A 333 -0.93 -17.81 10.08
C ILE A 333 -1.78 -17.19 8.98
N ALA A 334 -2.53 -16.15 9.34
CA ALA A 334 -3.28 -15.32 8.40
C ALA A 334 -3.25 -13.86 8.82
N LEU A 335 -3.26 -12.95 7.85
CA LEU A 335 -3.60 -11.57 8.11
C LEU A 335 -5.12 -11.41 8.17
N LYS A 336 -5.59 -10.67 9.17
CA LYS A 336 -7.00 -10.33 9.35
C LYS A 336 -7.15 -8.87 9.73
N ARG A 337 -8.29 -8.29 9.35
CA ARG A 337 -8.65 -6.93 9.73
C ARG A 337 -9.25 -6.92 11.14
N ASP A 338 -8.73 -6.06 12.01
CA ASP A 338 -9.22 -5.85 13.36
C ASP A 338 -9.11 -4.37 13.76
N ASN A 339 -10.25 -3.76 14.05
CA ASN A 339 -10.35 -2.44 14.69
C ASN A 339 -9.50 -1.34 14.03
N GLY A 340 -9.52 -1.24 12.69
CA GLY A 340 -8.77 -0.21 11.97
C GLY A 340 -7.40 -0.64 11.48
N TYR A 341 -6.96 -1.86 11.77
CA TYR A 341 -5.61 -2.34 11.44
C TYR A 341 -5.61 -3.76 10.89
N TRP A 342 -4.66 -4.06 10.01
CA TRP A 342 -4.28 -5.41 9.63
C TRP A 342 -3.40 -5.98 10.73
N LYS A 343 -3.74 -7.20 11.16
CA LYS A 343 -3.01 -7.90 12.20
C LYS A 343 -2.68 -9.31 11.75
N LEU A 344 -1.53 -9.79 12.21
CA LEU A 344 -1.11 -11.15 11.99
C LEU A 344 -1.68 -12.04 13.10
N PHE A 345 -2.46 -13.05 12.72
CA PHE A 345 -2.99 -14.05 13.64
C PHE A 345 -2.29 -15.39 13.41
N GLY A 346 -1.94 -16.07 14.49
CA GLY A 346 -1.60 -17.48 14.50
C GLY A 346 -2.78 -18.34 14.95
N ARG A 347 -2.83 -19.58 14.51
CA ARG A 347 -3.82 -20.57 14.95
C ARG A 347 -3.17 -21.82 15.50
N ILE A 348 -3.59 -22.22 16.70
CA ILE A 348 -3.25 -23.50 17.31
C ILE A 348 -4.46 -24.43 17.15
N ASN A 349 -4.25 -25.58 16.50
CA ASN A 349 -5.23 -26.65 16.39
C ASN A 349 -4.96 -27.71 17.45
N PHE A 350 -6.02 -28.29 18.02
CA PHE A 350 -5.91 -29.36 19.01
C PHE A 350 -6.11 -30.73 18.36
N ASP A 351 -5.25 -31.69 18.68
CA ASP A 351 -5.08 -32.93 17.89
C ASP A 351 -6.33 -33.83 17.85
N GLU A 352 -7.18 -33.74 18.86
CA GLU A 352 -8.36 -34.62 19.03
C GLU A 352 -9.69 -33.85 18.95
N SER A 353 -9.72 -32.66 18.35
CA SER A 353 -10.96 -31.91 18.15
C SER A 353 -10.89 -30.93 16.98
N GLU A 354 -12.03 -30.61 16.37
CA GLU A 354 -12.17 -29.48 15.42
C GLU A 354 -11.96 -28.10 16.10
N LYS A 355 -11.52 -28.07 17.37
CA LYS A 355 -11.29 -26.85 18.13
C LYS A 355 -9.93 -26.27 17.79
N TYR A 356 -9.88 -24.95 17.86
CA TYR A 356 -8.68 -24.18 17.68
C TYR A 356 -8.75 -22.90 18.51
N VAL A 357 -7.60 -22.27 18.69
CA VAL A 357 -7.51 -20.92 19.24
C VAL A 357 -6.74 -20.06 18.25
N ASP A 358 -7.34 -18.94 17.86
CA ASP A 358 -6.66 -17.85 17.16
C ASP A 358 -6.03 -16.91 18.19
N PHE A 359 -4.81 -16.44 17.94
CA PHE A 359 -4.15 -15.45 18.78
C PHE A 359 -3.49 -14.35 17.93
N ASP A 360 -3.52 -13.12 18.44
CA ASP A 360 -2.82 -11.98 17.85
C ASP A 360 -1.32 -12.15 18.11
N VAL A 361 -0.51 -12.22 17.05
CA VAL A 361 0.95 -12.32 17.17
C VAL A 361 1.53 -11.06 17.82
N ASN A 362 0.80 -9.94 17.78
CA ASN A 362 1.20 -8.64 18.33
C ASN A 362 2.55 -8.17 17.77
N THR A 363 2.67 -8.22 16.44
CA THR A 363 3.85 -7.76 15.70
C THR A 363 3.51 -6.60 14.78
N ILE A 364 4.49 -5.75 14.52
CA ILE A 364 4.37 -4.69 13.52
C ILE A 364 4.58 -5.32 12.13
N LEU A 365 3.59 -5.16 11.26
CA LEU A 365 3.67 -5.68 9.90
C LEU A 365 4.70 -4.87 9.07
N PRO A 366 5.58 -5.54 8.32
CA PRO A 366 6.47 -4.90 7.36
C PRO A 366 5.71 -4.08 6.30
N LYS A 367 6.28 -2.93 5.90
CA LYS A 367 5.68 -2.03 4.89
C LYS A 367 5.49 -2.64 3.50
N ASN A 368 6.24 -3.69 3.18
CA ASN A 368 6.06 -4.44 1.93
C ASN A 368 4.82 -5.36 1.97
N ILE A 369 4.27 -5.66 3.15
CA ILE A 369 2.98 -6.37 3.28
C ILE A 369 1.84 -5.36 3.25
N ILE A 370 1.94 -4.29 4.06
CA ILE A 370 0.93 -3.23 4.18
C ILE A 370 1.55 -1.88 3.80
N LYS A 371 1.20 -1.36 2.62
CA LYS A 371 1.78 -0.14 2.07
C LYS A 371 1.28 1.13 2.76
N HIS A 372 -0.03 1.21 3.02
CA HIS A 372 -0.67 2.35 3.66
C HIS A 372 -1.69 1.91 4.69
N GLU A 373 -1.38 2.15 5.97
CA GLU A 373 -2.25 1.88 7.10
C GLU A 373 -2.12 2.98 8.15
N VAL A 374 -2.91 4.03 7.98
CA VAL A 374 -2.93 5.18 8.88
C VAL A 374 -4.37 5.57 9.20
N LEU A 375 -4.65 5.77 10.48
CA LEU A 375 -5.88 6.40 10.97
C LEU A 375 -5.52 7.76 11.54
N SER A 376 -6.00 8.83 10.91
CA SER A 376 -5.73 10.20 11.38
C SER A 376 -6.40 10.52 12.71
N ILE A 377 -7.50 9.85 13.01
CA ILE A 377 -8.25 9.96 14.25
C ILE A 377 -8.19 8.59 14.93
N PRO A 378 -7.72 8.50 16.19
CA PRO A 378 -7.69 7.23 16.91
C PRO A 378 -9.06 6.56 16.94
N MET A 379 -9.09 5.23 16.78
CA MET A 379 -10.34 4.46 16.73
C MET A 379 -11.24 4.67 17.95
N ILE A 380 -10.67 4.89 19.14
CA ILE A 380 -11.46 5.22 20.33
C ILE A 380 -12.22 6.54 20.19
N SER A 381 -11.59 7.55 19.60
CA SER A 381 -12.21 8.85 19.33
C SER A 381 -13.27 8.75 18.22
N ILE A 382 -13.03 7.89 17.21
CA ILE A 382 -14.02 7.56 16.19
C ILE A 382 -15.25 6.94 16.85
N LYS A 383 -15.08 5.89 17.66
CA LYS A 383 -16.17 5.20 18.37
C LYS A 383 -16.92 6.09 19.36
N ASN A 384 -16.25 7.05 20.00
CA ASN A 384 -16.92 8.03 20.85
C ASN A 384 -17.87 8.94 20.06
N SER A 385 -17.53 9.25 18.80
CA SER A 385 -18.35 10.09 17.92
C SER A 385 -19.39 9.27 17.14
N LEU A 386 -19.03 8.05 16.76
CA LEU A 386 -19.78 7.12 15.93
C LEU A 386 -19.76 5.71 16.59
N PRO A 387 -20.65 5.45 17.57
CA PRO A 387 -20.58 4.25 18.42
C PRO A 387 -20.67 2.90 17.72
N ASN A 388 -21.26 2.85 16.53
CA ASN A 388 -21.49 1.62 15.76
C ASN A 388 -20.35 1.24 14.81
N VAL A 389 -19.25 2.01 14.80
CA VAL A 389 -18.08 1.75 13.95
C VAL A 389 -17.39 0.46 14.39
N LYS A 390 -17.31 -0.51 13.46
CA LYS A 390 -16.53 -1.75 13.59
C LYS A 390 -15.13 -1.59 13.02
N ASP A 391 -15.00 -0.88 11.90
CA ASP A 391 -13.74 -0.63 11.21
C ASP A 391 -13.75 0.76 10.54
N ALA A 392 -12.57 1.32 10.28
CA ALA A 392 -12.40 2.63 9.71
C ALA A 392 -11.16 2.74 8.83
N PHE A 393 -11.20 3.70 7.90
CA PHE A 393 -10.17 4.00 6.93
C PHE A 393 -10.10 5.52 6.75
N THR A 394 -8.90 6.09 6.81
CA THR A 394 -8.71 7.52 6.55
C THR A 394 -8.02 7.68 5.20
N SER A 395 -8.50 8.62 4.39
CA SER A 395 -7.78 9.05 3.19
C SER A 395 -6.38 9.60 3.51
N PRO A 396 -5.37 9.41 2.65
CA PRO A 396 -4.00 9.88 2.89
C PRO A 396 -3.91 11.38 3.22
N ASN A 397 -4.76 12.19 2.60
CA ASN A 397 -4.85 13.63 2.85
C ASN A 397 -5.62 14.02 4.15
N ASN A 398 -6.09 13.04 4.91
CA ASN A 398 -6.84 13.19 6.16
C ASN A 398 -8.13 14.02 6.05
N LYS A 399 -8.79 13.99 4.88
CA LYS A 399 -10.03 14.74 4.64
C LYS A 399 -11.29 13.90 4.67
N ILE A 400 -11.18 12.59 4.43
CA ILE A 400 -12.32 11.68 4.39
C ILE A 400 -12.08 10.51 5.34
N LEU A 401 -13.11 10.21 6.13
CA LEU A 401 -13.21 9.01 6.94
C LEU A 401 -14.22 8.06 6.29
N ILE A 402 -13.80 6.85 5.96
CA ILE A 402 -14.69 5.77 5.52
C ILE A 402 -14.79 4.76 6.66
N THR A 403 -15.99 4.26 6.91
CA THR A 403 -16.28 3.38 8.06
C THR A 403 -17.09 2.18 7.62
N LEU A 404 -16.90 1.07 8.33
CA LEU A 404 -17.82 -0.05 8.36
C LEU A 404 -18.59 0.01 9.68
N GLU A 405 -19.86 0.33 9.60
CA GLU A 405 -20.76 0.49 10.74
C GLU A 405 -21.93 -0.48 10.62
N ASN A 406 -22.02 -1.46 11.52
CA ASN A 406 -23.04 -2.52 11.45
C ASN A 406 -23.03 -3.27 10.10
N ASN A 407 -23.93 -2.88 9.19
CA ASN A 407 -24.13 -3.39 7.82
C ASN A 407 -24.04 -2.26 6.78
N PHE A 408 -23.31 -1.19 7.08
CA PHE A 408 -23.18 -0.05 6.18
C PHE A 408 -21.73 0.34 6.01
N ILE A 409 -21.37 0.66 4.77
CA ILE A 409 -20.19 1.46 4.48
C ILE A 409 -20.63 2.93 4.40
N LYS A 410 -20.02 3.79 5.21
CA LYS A 410 -20.32 5.23 5.20
C LYS A 410 -19.06 6.05 5.05
N ALA A 411 -19.18 7.21 4.42
CA ALA A 411 -18.11 8.20 4.35
C ALA A 411 -18.52 9.49 5.07
N TYR A 412 -17.55 10.14 5.70
CA TYR A 412 -17.69 11.38 6.45
C TYR A 412 -16.56 12.35 6.12
N ASN A 413 -16.85 13.65 6.16
CA ASN A 413 -15.81 14.67 6.09
C ASN A 413 -15.05 14.77 7.41
N ILE A 414 -13.74 15.01 7.31
CA ILE A 414 -12.87 15.39 8.41
C ILE A 414 -12.51 16.87 8.27
N GLU A 415 -12.92 17.67 9.25
CA GLU A 415 -12.67 19.11 9.28
C GLU A 415 -11.91 19.47 10.56
N LYS A 416 -10.75 20.10 10.40
CA LYS A 416 -9.88 20.51 11.54
C LYS A 416 -9.60 19.36 12.51
N GLY A 417 -9.39 18.14 11.99
CA GLY A 417 -9.11 16.93 12.76
C GLY A 417 -10.33 16.33 13.48
N LYS A 418 -11.55 16.77 13.17
CA LYS A 418 -12.80 16.25 13.75
C LYS A 418 -13.71 15.68 12.68
N ILE A 419 -14.49 14.67 13.06
CA ILE A 419 -15.46 14.02 12.18
C ILE A 419 -16.71 14.89 12.09
N ASN A 420 -17.13 15.23 10.89
CA ASN A 420 -18.48 15.71 10.65
C ASN A 420 -19.43 14.50 10.70
N ILE A 421 -20.24 14.38 11.76
CA ILE A 421 -21.07 13.19 12.02
C ILE A 421 -22.19 12.96 11.00
N LYS A 422 -22.45 13.92 10.10
CA LYS A 422 -23.38 13.73 8.99
C LYS A 422 -22.65 12.97 7.87
N PRO A 423 -23.09 11.74 7.51
CA PRO A 423 -22.46 11.00 6.42
C PRO A 423 -22.70 11.72 5.09
N ILE A 424 -21.65 11.78 4.27
CA ILE A 424 -21.71 12.26 2.88
C ILE A 424 -22.01 11.12 1.89
N TYR A 425 -21.90 9.87 2.35
CA TYR A 425 -22.21 8.67 1.60
C TYR A 425 -22.64 7.54 2.53
N SER A 426 -23.54 6.68 2.06
CA SER A 426 -23.99 5.49 2.80
C SER A 426 -24.42 4.40 1.83
N LEU A 427 -23.82 3.22 1.97
CA LEU A 427 -24.14 2.03 1.19
C LEU A 427 -24.41 0.86 2.13
N GLU A 428 -25.54 0.17 1.94
CA GLU A 428 -25.82 -1.06 2.68
C GLU A 428 -24.93 -2.21 2.18
N ILE A 429 -24.20 -2.83 3.09
CA ILE A 429 -23.41 -4.05 2.90
C ILE A 429 -23.71 -4.99 4.08
N LYS A 430 -24.59 -5.96 3.85
CA LYS A 430 -24.90 -6.99 4.84
C LYS A 430 -23.69 -7.89 5.05
N ASN A 431 -23.32 -8.12 6.31
CA ASN A 431 -22.26 -9.05 6.72
C ASN A 431 -20.89 -8.82 6.05
N GLY A 432 -20.61 -7.58 5.62
CA GLY A 432 -19.35 -7.24 4.96
C GLY A 432 -18.14 -7.46 5.87
N ARG A 433 -17.19 -8.27 5.42
CA ARG A 433 -15.87 -8.44 6.04
C ARG A 433 -14.81 -7.90 5.09
N VAL A 434 -13.95 -7.04 5.60
CA VAL A 434 -12.88 -6.41 4.82
C VAL A 434 -11.78 -7.44 4.56
N VAL A 435 -11.42 -7.61 3.29
CA VAL A 435 -10.36 -8.53 2.82
C VAL A 435 -9.25 -7.81 2.04
N MET A 436 -9.46 -6.54 1.65
CA MET A 436 -8.47 -5.74 0.92
C MET A 436 -8.67 -4.26 1.21
N THR A 437 -7.56 -3.53 1.37
CA THR A 437 -7.55 -2.07 1.42
C THR A 437 -6.36 -1.57 0.61
N GLU A 438 -6.62 -0.91 -0.51
CA GLU A 438 -5.56 -0.39 -1.40
C GLU A 438 -5.84 1.09 -1.70
N TRP A 439 -4.80 1.91 -1.60
CA TRP A 439 -4.87 3.35 -1.85
C TRP A 439 -4.10 3.68 -3.12
N SER A 440 -4.71 4.49 -3.97
CA SER A 440 -4.02 5.20 -5.04
C SER A 440 -3.95 6.68 -4.73
N ILE A 441 -2.85 7.32 -5.09
CA ILE A 441 -2.63 8.75 -4.86
C ILE A 441 -2.25 9.40 -6.19
N GLY A 442 -2.66 10.65 -6.36
CA GLY A 442 -2.43 11.41 -7.56
C GLY A 442 -3.06 10.72 -8.75
N ASN A 443 -2.31 10.58 -9.82
CA ASN A 443 -2.87 10.22 -11.12
C ASN A 443 -3.29 8.75 -11.24
N TYR A 444 -2.79 7.88 -10.36
CA TYR A 444 -3.29 6.51 -10.26
C TYR A 444 -4.76 6.46 -9.92
N THR A 445 -5.27 7.46 -9.20
CA THR A 445 -6.70 7.63 -8.96
C THR A 445 -7.47 7.66 -10.28
N ASN A 446 -7.00 8.45 -11.25
CA ASN A 446 -7.68 8.58 -12.54
C ASN A 446 -7.54 7.31 -13.40
N ILE A 447 -6.39 6.64 -13.33
CA ILE A 447 -6.16 5.38 -14.05
C ILE A 447 -7.08 4.28 -13.52
N TRP A 448 -7.12 4.10 -12.18
CA TRP A 448 -7.96 3.10 -11.54
C TRP A 448 -9.45 3.37 -11.80
N GLU A 449 -9.87 4.63 -11.70
CA GLU A 449 -11.26 5.01 -12.00
C GLU A 449 -11.66 4.63 -13.43
N LYS A 450 -10.85 4.99 -14.43
CA LYS A 450 -11.12 4.67 -15.84
C LYS A 450 -11.21 3.16 -16.06
N TYR A 451 -10.29 2.42 -15.45
CA TYR A 451 -10.26 0.97 -15.57
C TYR A 451 -11.48 0.30 -14.93
N ILE A 452 -11.86 0.72 -13.72
CA ILE A 452 -13.01 0.15 -13.02
C ILE A 452 -14.32 0.45 -13.77
N LYS A 453 -14.42 1.64 -14.38
CA LYS A 453 -15.53 1.97 -15.28
C LYS A 453 -15.57 1.08 -16.52
N SER A 454 -14.42 0.76 -17.14
CA SER A 454 -14.39 -0.14 -18.31
C SER A 454 -14.78 -1.58 -17.97
N LEU A 455 -14.59 -2.01 -16.72
CA LEU A 455 -15.06 -3.30 -16.21
C LEU A 455 -16.58 -3.38 -15.95
N GLY A 456 -17.34 -2.32 -16.26
CA GLY A 456 -18.78 -2.27 -16.04
C GLY A 456 -19.15 -1.98 -14.57
N GLY A 457 -18.29 -1.27 -13.84
CA GLY A 457 -18.60 -0.81 -12.49
C GLY A 457 -19.90 0.00 -12.44
N ASN A 458 -20.75 -0.28 -11.45
CA ASN A 458 -21.92 0.55 -11.19
C ASN A 458 -21.44 1.88 -10.63
N HIS A 459 -21.51 2.93 -11.46
CA HIS A 459 -21.02 4.25 -11.14
C HIS A 459 -22.07 5.10 -10.41
N GLU A 460 -21.77 5.50 -9.19
CA GLU A 460 -22.58 6.42 -8.41
C GLU A 460 -21.84 7.75 -8.26
N GLN A 461 -22.33 8.79 -8.94
CA GLN A 461 -21.80 10.14 -8.80
C GLN A 461 -22.41 10.81 -7.57
N ILE A 462 -21.58 11.40 -6.71
CA ILE A 462 -22.04 12.05 -5.49
C ILE A 462 -22.30 13.53 -5.80
N SER A 463 -23.55 13.97 -5.56
CA SER A 463 -23.90 15.39 -5.60
C SER A 463 -23.52 16.06 -4.29
N HIS A 464 -22.95 17.26 -4.37
CA HIS A 464 -22.49 18.04 -3.23
C HIS A 464 -23.36 19.26 -2.98
#